data_AF-A0A545UI15-F1
#
_entry.id   AF-A0A545UI15-F1
#
_cell.length_a   1.000
_cell.length_b   1.000
_cell.length_c   1.000
_cell.angle_alpha   90.00
_cell.angle_beta   90.00
_cell.angle_gamma   90.00
#
_symmetry.space_group_name_H-M   'P 1'
#
loop_
_entity.id
_entity.type
_entity.pdbx_description
1 polymer ?
#
loop_
_entity_poly.entity_id
_entity_poly.type
_entity_poly.pdbx_seq_one_letter_code
_entity_poly.pdbx_strand_id
1 'polypeptide(L)'
;MIEKNNLVVKYYNLKMFLTTDLNTFMKVLINEYGAIFNVEYREMNENEQRESSYIQDGITLVKDRFWLLESLVTSTKRRKDLEAKIIDEGQK
;
A
#
# COMPACT_ATOMS: atom_id res chain seq x y z
N MET A 1 -10.65 21.83 12.87
CA MET A 1 -10.91 20.56 12.18
C MET A 1 -9.72 19.66 12.41
N ILE A 2 -9.92 18.43 12.88
CA ILE A 2 -8.82 17.45 12.90
C ILE A 2 -8.60 17.10 11.42
N GLU A 3 -7.43 17.44 10.87
CA GLU A 3 -7.01 16.93 9.57
C GLU A 3 -7.01 15.41 9.67
N LYS A 4 -7.98 14.75 9.03
CA LYS A 4 -8.02 13.30 8.97
C LYS A 4 -6.88 12.86 8.05
N ASN A 5 -6.05 11.94 8.51
CA ASN A 5 -5.05 11.29 7.67
C ASN A 5 -5.79 10.56 6.54
N ASN A 6 -5.63 11.06 5.31
CA ASN A 6 -6.21 10.46 4.12
C ASN A 6 -5.14 9.60 3.45
N LEU A 7 -5.34 8.29 3.52
CA LEU A 7 -4.45 7.29 2.96
C LEU A 7 -5.06 6.75 1.66
N VAL A 8 -4.23 6.53 0.65
CA VAL A 8 -4.61 5.82 -0.56
C VAL A 8 -3.76 4.56 -0.66
N VAL A 9 -4.41 3.40 -0.67
CA VAL A 9 -3.77 2.13 -0.94
C VAL A 9 -3.96 1.81 -2.42
N LYS A 10 -2.86 1.91 -3.15
CA LYS A 10 -2.78 1.53 -4.55
C LYS A 10 -2.41 0.05 -4.63
N TYR A 11 -3.19 -0.79 -5.29
CA TYR A 11 -2.88 -2.22 -5.41
C TYR A 11 -2.66 -2.64 -6.86
N TYR A 12 -1.73 -3.57 -7.09
CA TYR A 12 -1.37 -3.99 -8.44
C TYR A 12 -2.56 -4.63 -9.17
N ASN A 13 -3.14 -5.65 -8.55
CA ASN A 13 -4.45 -6.20 -8.90
C ASN A 13 -5.08 -6.79 -7.63
N LEU A 14 -6.41 -6.95 -7.65
CA LEU A 14 -7.14 -7.38 -6.46
C LEU A 14 -6.69 -8.76 -5.96
N LYS A 15 -6.39 -9.71 -6.87
CA LYS A 15 -5.96 -11.06 -6.50
C LYS A 15 -4.67 -11.04 -5.68
N MET A 16 -3.69 -10.25 -6.09
CA MET A 16 -2.43 -10.11 -5.36
C MET A 16 -2.61 -9.31 -4.07
N PHE A 17 -3.45 -8.28 -4.08
CA PHE A 17 -3.73 -7.50 -2.87
C PHE A 17 -4.27 -8.38 -1.74
N LEU A 18 -5.20 -9.29 -2.06
CA LEU A 18 -5.79 -10.23 -1.12
C LEU A 18 -4.81 -11.27 -0.55
N THR A 19 -3.58 -11.36 -1.09
CA THR A 19 -2.50 -12.15 -0.47
C THR A 19 -1.77 -11.41 0.65
N THR A 20 -2.12 -10.14 0.88
CA THR A 20 -1.63 -9.34 2.00
C THR A 20 -2.46 -9.65 3.24
N ASP A 21 -1.82 -9.87 4.38
CA ASP A 21 -2.55 -10.01 5.65
C ASP A 21 -3.20 -8.67 6.04
N LEU A 22 -4.52 -8.59 5.83
CA LEU A 22 -5.31 -7.39 6.11
C LEU A 22 -5.40 -7.07 7.61
N ASN A 23 -5.30 -8.06 8.50
CA ASN A 23 -5.33 -7.80 9.94
C ASN A 23 -4.04 -7.08 10.36
N THR A 24 -2.91 -7.59 9.91
CA THR A 24 -1.61 -6.94 10.11
C THR A 24 -1.57 -5.57 9.45
N PHE A 25 -2.09 -5.45 8.22
CA PHE A 25 -2.22 -4.19 7.50
C PHE A 25 -2.92 -3.13 8.36
N MET A 26 -4.13 -3.45 8.84
CA MET A 26 -4.93 -2.52 9.64
C MET A 26 -4.29 -2.22 10.99
N LYS A 27 -3.68 -3.22 11.64
CA LYS A 27 -2.95 -3.03 12.90
C LYS A 27 -1.81 -2.04 12.75
N VAL A 28 -1.00 -2.14 11.69
CA VAL A 28 0.09 -1.20 11.42
C VAL A 28 -0.45 0.21 11.22
N LEU A 29 -1.52 0.38 10.43
CA LEU A 29 -2.14 1.69 10.22
C LEU A 29 -2.70 2.30 11.52
N ILE A 30 -3.37 1.50 12.35
CA ILE A 30 -3.93 1.97 13.63
C ILE A 30 -2.81 2.40 14.59
N ASN A 31 -1.70 1.66 14.63
CA ASN A 31 -0.56 2.01 15.48
C ASN A 31 0.12 3.32 15.03
N GLU A 32 0.14 3.59 13.72
CA GLU A 32 0.77 4.79 13.17
C GLU A 32 -0.14 6.03 13.28
N TYR A 33 -1.40 5.90 12.86
CA TYR A 33 -2.32 7.01 12.66
C TYR A 33 -3.42 7.12 13.71
N GLY A 34 -3.46 6.19 14.68
CA GLY A 34 -4.53 6.07 15.66
C GLY A 34 -5.81 5.44 15.10
N ALA A 35 -6.92 5.57 15.81
CA ALA A 35 -8.19 4.93 15.45
C ALA A 35 -9.01 5.68 14.37
N ILE A 36 -8.62 6.89 13.99
CA ILE A 36 -9.40 7.76 13.09
C ILE A 36 -8.53 8.16 11.89
N PHE A 37 -8.70 7.42 10.80
CA PHE A 37 -8.10 7.72 9.49
C PHE A 37 -9.08 7.30 8.39
N ASN A 38 -8.91 7.85 7.19
CA ASN A 38 -9.64 7.42 6.00
C ASN A 38 -8.68 6.64 5.10
N VAL A 39 -9.12 5.50 4.58
CA VAL A 39 -8.38 4.75 3.57
C VAL A 39 -9.23 4.63 2.32
N GLU A 40 -8.67 5.03 1.19
CA GLU A 40 -9.22 4.77 -0.12
C GLU A 40 -8.39 3.68 -0.81
N TYR A 41 -9.07 2.71 -1.44
CA TYR A 41 -8.42 1.64 -2.19
C TYR A 41 -8.60 1.89 -3.68
N ARG A 42 -7.49 1.92 -4.43
CA ARG A 42 -7.48 2.14 -5.87
C ARG A 42 -6.59 1.13 -6.56
N GLU A 43 -6.97 0.71 -7.76
CA GLU A 43 -6.05 -0.05 -8.59
C GLU A 43 -4.89 0.84 -9.07
N MET A 44 -3.72 0.24 -9.22
CA MET A 44 -2.58 0.84 -9.89
C MET A 44 -2.90 1.03 -11.38
N ASN A 45 -2.57 2.19 -11.93
CA ASN A 45 -2.60 2.39 -13.38
C ASN A 45 -1.41 1.69 -14.07
N GLU A 46 -1.40 1.69 -15.40
CA GLU A 46 -0.36 1.00 -16.20
C GLU A 46 1.07 1.46 -15.90
N ASN A 47 1.29 2.73 -15.56
CA ASN A 47 2.61 3.24 -15.20
C ASN A 47 3.03 2.74 -13.81
N GLU A 48 2.12 2.83 -12.85
CA GLU A 48 2.31 2.35 -11.47
C GLU A 48 2.58 0.83 -11.45
N GLN A 49 1.87 0.06 -12.29
CA GLN A 49 2.10 -1.38 -12.46
C GLN A 49 3.47 -1.68 -13.09
N ARG A 50 3.89 -0.91 -14.11
CA ARG A 50 5.24 -1.06 -14.69
C ARG A 50 6.35 -0.76 -13.70
N GLU A 51 6.18 0.22 -12.81
CA GLU A 51 7.15 0.49 -11.74
C GLU A 51 7.16 -0.59 -10.65
N SER A 52 6.03 -1.28 -10.48
CA SER A 52 5.82 -2.32 -9.47
C SER A 52 6.12 -3.73 -9.95
N SER A 53 6.58 -3.90 -11.19
CA SER A 53 6.91 -5.20 -11.77
C SER A 53 8.09 -5.11 -12.72
N TYR A 54 8.72 -6.25 -13.00
CA TYR A 54 9.71 -6.36 -14.07
C TYR A 54 9.51 -7.69 -14.79
N ILE A 55 9.96 -7.75 -16.05
CA ILE A 55 9.90 -8.97 -16.86
C ILE A 55 11.28 -9.60 -16.84
N GLN A 56 11.33 -10.87 -16.44
CA GLN A 56 12.53 -11.70 -16.48
C GLN A 56 12.17 -13.00 -17.20
N ASP A 57 12.88 -13.32 -18.28
CA ASP A 57 12.68 -14.54 -19.07
C ASP A 57 11.21 -14.77 -19.54
N GLY A 58 10.50 -13.67 -19.85
CA GLY A 58 9.10 -13.71 -20.25
C GLY A 58 8.10 -13.87 -19.10
N ILE A 59 8.57 -13.92 -17.85
CA ILE A 59 7.75 -13.99 -16.65
C ILE A 59 7.67 -12.58 -16.02
N THR A 60 6.46 -12.11 -15.77
CA THR A 60 6.24 -10.88 -14.99
C THR A 60 6.40 -11.17 -13.51
N LEU A 61 7.45 -10.61 -12.90
CA LEU A 61 7.69 -10.66 -11.47
C LEU A 61 7.20 -9.36 -10.84
N VAL A 62 6.25 -9.49 -9.90
CA VAL A 62 5.64 -8.35 -9.20
C VAL A 62 6.44 -8.09 -7.94
N LYS A 63 7.05 -6.92 -7.90
CA LYS A 63 7.87 -6.45 -6.78
C LYS A 63 7.01 -5.85 -5.68
N ASP A 64 6.08 -4.96 -6.05
CA ASP A 64 5.23 -4.26 -5.09
C ASP A 64 3.78 -4.70 -5.29
N ARG A 65 3.21 -5.40 -4.30
CA ARG A 65 1.80 -5.84 -4.35
C ARG A 65 0.82 -4.67 -4.14
N PHE A 66 1.24 -3.70 -3.33
CA PHE A 66 0.52 -2.47 -3.07
C PHE A 66 1.50 -1.33 -2.75
N TRP A 67 1.05 -0.09 -2.91
CA TRP A 67 1.69 1.11 -2.38
C TRP A 67 0.76 1.77 -1.36
N LEU A 68 1.34 2.31 -0.30
CA LEU A 68 0.63 3.12 0.68
C LEU A 68 1.03 4.59 0.48
N LEU A 69 0.06 5.40 0.11
CA LEU A 69 0.23 6.82 -0.17
C LEU A 69 -0.45 7.63 0.92
N GLU A 70 0.30 8.52 1.56
CA GLU A 70 -0.20 9.45 2.55
C GLU A 70 -0.41 10.82 1.91
N SER A 71 -1.64 11.33 1.95
CA SER A 71 -1.95 12.68 1.49
C SER A 71 -1.47 13.70 2.51
N LEU A 72 -0.53 14.54 2.10
CA LEU A 72 -0.07 15.72 2.82
C LEU A 72 -0.78 16.95 2.25
N VAL A 73 -0.71 18.08 2.96
CA VAL A 73 -1.41 19.34 2.58
C VAL A 73 -1.11 19.77 1.14
N THR A 74 0.11 19.50 0.65
CA THR A 74 0.59 19.97 -0.66
C THR A 74 1.15 18.86 -1.55
N SER A 75 1.19 17.61 -1.07
CA SER A 75 1.83 16.52 -1.80
C SER A 75 1.33 15.15 -1.35
N THR A 76 1.81 14.11 -2.00
CA THR A 76 1.56 12.73 -1.58
C THR A 76 2.89 12.05 -1.32
N LYS A 77 3.00 11.38 -0.17
CA LYS A 77 4.21 10.64 0.22
C LYS A 77 3.94 9.15 0.21
N ARG A 78 4.78 8.38 -0.49
CA ARG A 78 4.75 6.91 -0.41
C ARG A 78 5.41 6.45 0.90
N ARG A 79 4.67 5.70 1.72
CA ARG A 79 5.09 5.17 3.04
C ARG A 79 5.69 3.78 2.91
N LYS A 80 6.85 3.71 2.23
CA LYS A 80 7.61 2.45 2.04
C LYS A 80 8.01 1.78 3.36
N ASP A 81 8.21 2.57 4.40
CA ASP A 81 8.47 2.11 5.76
C ASP A 81 7.32 1.26 6.31
N LEU A 82 6.08 1.72 6.12
CA LEU A 82 4.89 0.98 6.54
C LEU A 82 4.59 -0.19 5.61
N GLU A 83 4.79 -0.03 4.30
CA GLU A 83 4.66 -1.12 3.31
C GLU A 83 5.53 -2.32 3.71
N ALA A 84 6.81 -2.08 4.01
CA ALA A 84 7.74 -3.13 4.46
C ALA A 84 7.28 -3.76 5.77
N LYS A 85 6.91 -2.95 6.76
CA LYS A 85 6.45 -3.44 8.06
C LYS A 85 5.22 -4.36 7.96
N ILE A 86 4.26 -4.02 7.09
CA ILE A 86 3.06 -4.84 6.84
C ILE A 86 3.44 -6.19 6.23
N ILE A 87 4.36 -6.19 5.26
CA ILE A 87 4.82 -7.41 4.61
C ILE A 87 5.58 -8.30 5.60
N ASP A 88 6.49 -7.71 6.38
CA ASP A 88 7.35 -8.44 7.31
C ASP A 88 6.58 -9.01 8.50
N GLU A 89 5.62 -8.26 9.05
CA GLU A 89 4.78 -8.74 10.16
C GLU A 89 3.76 -9.79 9.72
N GLY A 90 3.27 -9.72 8.47
CA GLY A 90 2.26 -10.63 7.92
C GLY A 90 2.80 -11.97 7.39
N GLN A 91 4.12 -12.16 7.37
CA GLN A 91 4.78 -13.42 6.96
C GLN A 91 5.11 -14.36 8.14
N LYS A 92 4.70 -14.02 9.36
CA LYS A 92 4.85 -14.88 10.55
C LYS A 92 3.76 -15.92 10.65
#